data_AF-A0A504JIL0-F1
#
_entry.id   AF-A0A504JIL0-F1
#
_cell.length_a   1.000
_cell.length_b   1.000
_cell.length_c   1.000
_cell.angle_alpha   90.00
_cell.angle_beta   90.00
_cell.angle_gamma   90.00
#
_symmetry.space_group_name_H-M   'P 1'
#
loop_
_entity.id
_entity.type
_entity.pdbx_description
1 polymer ?
#
loop_
_entity_poly.entity_id
_entity_poly.type
_entity_poly.pdbx_seq_one_letter_code
_entity_poly.pdbx_strand_id
1 'polypeptide(L)'
;MTIILGCKKESKQKEEPSQTSIVEKTTNEEITNTSETDRTKRLTKYKNRVDSINKLLDWKKTKSILWKSKTGDLGFKTQGGMEDVIVEVYIKYLSDGRPLVEVIHLPTFKYLGSSFYKDKNHIYTFYSMAGGGKIWIVDNADIKTFKVIGGCYAKDKNYIFGERAMKMDAVDYKTFKTCNDCGCYAKDKNGYYFWDSKIDINDITHQETLAIIEKLKKM
;
A
#
# COMPACT_ATOMS: atom_id res chain seq x y z
N MET A 1 -4.49 62.21 41.79
CA MET A 1 -5.54 62.86 42.61
C MET A 1 -6.84 62.15 42.27
N THR A 2 -7.60 61.66 43.28
CA THR A 2 -8.99 61.12 43.16
C THR A 2 -9.13 59.76 42.42
N ILE A 3 -9.20 58.56 43.06
CA ILE A 3 -10.35 57.77 43.61
C ILE A 3 -11.66 57.76 42.79
N ILE A 4 -12.53 56.72 42.74
CA ILE A 4 -12.86 55.60 43.67
C ILE A 4 -13.06 54.25 42.91
N LEU A 5 -13.10 53.10 43.63
CA LEU A 5 -13.62 51.76 43.26
C LEU A 5 -15.00 51.76 42.55
N GLY A 6 -15.29 50.67 41.80
CA GLY A 6 -16.64 50.29 41.37
C GLY A 6 -16.91 48.77 41.51
N CYS A 7 -17.84 48.38 42.39
CA CYS A 7 -18.16 46.98 42.70
C CYS A 7 -19.34 46.41 41.88
N LYS A 8 -19.40 45.08 41.82
CA LYS A 8 -20.51 44.21 41.34
C LYS A 8 -21.92 44.81 41.44
N LYS A 9 -22.74 44.53 40.42
CA LYS A 9 -24.15 44.13 40.59
C LYS A 9 -24.57 43.13 39.52
N GLU A 10 -25.14 42.01 39.96
CA GLU A 10 -25.89 41.08 39.10
C GLU A 10 -27.34 41.57 39.00
N SER A 11 -27.95 41.45 37.83
CA SER A 11 -29.41 41.46 37.69
C SER A 11 -29.84 40.46 36.61
N LYS A 12 -30.80 39.61 36.96
CA LYS A 12 -31.26 38.48 36.15
C LYS A 12 -32.08 38.97 34.95
N GLN A 13 -31.75 38.53 33.74
CA GLN A 13 -32.74 38.43 32.66
C GLN A 13 -33.48 37.10 32.78
N LYS A 14 -34.79 37.11 32.50
CA LYS A 14 -35.59 35.89 32.37
C LYS A 14 -35.33 35.26 31.01
N GLU A 15 -35.21 33.94 30.99
CA GLU A 15 -35.21 33.15 29.76
C GLU A 15 -36.63 33.09 29.18
N GLU A 16 -36.77 33.38 27.89
CA GLU A 16 -37.77 32.71 27.04
C GLU A 16 -37.06 31.53 26.36
N PRO A 17 -37.69 30.33 26.29
CA PRO A 17 -37.03 29.15 25.74
C PRO A 17 -36.93 29.25 24.21
N SER A 18 -35.72 29.42 23.69
CA SER A 18 -35.46 29.40 22.25
C SER A 18 -35.63 27.97 21.70
N GLN A 19 -36.52 27.80 20.71
CA GLN A 19 -36.83 26.50 20.09
C GLN A 19 -35.70 25.96 19.19
N THR A 20 -34.55 26.63 19.13
CA THR A 20 -33.49 26.39 18.14
C THR A 20 -32.70 25.08 18.37
N SER A 21 -32.59 24.61 19.61
CA SER A 21 -31.70 23.49 19.98
C SER A 21 -32.20 22.09 19.61
N ILE A 22 -33.51 21.92 19.39
CA ILE A 22 -34.11 20.62 19.04
C ILE A 22 -34.04 20.41 17.52
N VAL A 23 -34.41 21.43 16.73
CA VAL A 23 -34.45 21.35 15.26
C VAL A 23 -33.05 21.12 14.68
N GLU A 24 -32.01 21.75 15.23
CA GLU A 24 -30.62 21.52 14.81
C GLU A 24 -30.10 20.13 15.19
N LYS A 25 -30.60 19.52 16.27
CA LYS A 25 -30.24 18.13 16.61
C LYS A 25 -30.91 17.12 15.68
N THR A 26 -32.23 17.24 15.50
CA THR A 26 -32.99 16.32 14.65
C THR A 26 -32.50 16.35 13.20
N THR A 27 -32.23 17.54 12.65
CA THR A 27 -31.69 17.64 11.28
C THR A 27 -30.30 17.03 11.14
N ASN A 28 -29.38 17.25 12.09
CA ASN A 28 -28.07 16.61 12.04
C ASN A 28 -28.14 15.08 12.18
N GLU A 29 -28.96 14.56 13.11
CA GLU A 29 -29.13 13.11 13.30
C GLU A 29 -29.80 12.43 12.08
N GLU A 30 -30.79 13.07 11.44
CA GLU A 30 -31.40 12.55 10.20
C GLU A 30 -30.44 12.60 9.01
N ILE A 31 -29.62 13.64 8.89
CA ILE A 31 -28.58 13.75 7.85
C ILE A 31 -27.49 12.68 8.05
N THR A 32 -27.02 12.45 9.28
CA THR A 32 -26.03 11.39 9.55
C THR A 32 -26.61 10.01 9.28
N ASN A 33 -27.82 9.71 9.75
CA ASN A 33 -28.48 8.43 9.52
C ASN A 33 -28.72 8.14 8.02
N THR A 34 -29.09 9.17 7.24
CA THR A 34 -29.25 9.05 5.78
C THR A 34 -27.91 8.81 5.08
N SER A 35 -26.87 9.56 5.46
CA SER A 35 -25.49 9.41 4.95
C SER A 35 -24.90 8.02 5.22
N GLU A 36 -25.04 7.51 6.45
CA GLU A 36 -24.57 6.18 6.84
C GLU A 36 -25.34 5.06 6.11
N THR A 37 -26.65 5.24 5.93
CA THR A 37 -27.50 4.33 5.17
C THR A 37 -27.04 4.26 3.70
N ASP A 38 -26.76 5.39 3.07
CA ASP A 38 -26.32 5.42 1.67
C ASP A 38 -24.88 4.95 1.47
N ARG A 39 -23.97 5.22 2.43
CA ARG A 39 -22.65 4.57 2.50
C ARG A 39 -22.79 3.05 2.55
N THR A 40 -23.62 2.54 3.46
CA THR A 40 -23.82 1.10 3.65
C THR A 40 -24.40 0.42 2.39
N LYS A 41 -25.39 1.06 1.73
CA LYS A 41 -25.92 0.60 0.44
C LYS A 41 -24.84 0.55 -0.65
N ARG A 42 -24.00 1.60 -0.76
CA ARG A 42 -22.91 1.67 -1.76
C ARG A 42 -21.88 0.56 -1.55
N LEU A 43 -21.43 0.36 -0.31
CA LEU A 43 -20.44 -0.67 0.04
C LEU A 43 -20.98 -2.08 -0.17
N THR A 44 -22.23 -2.35 0.23
CA THR A 44 -22.91 -3.63 -0.02
C THR A 44 -23.06 -3.91 -1.52
N LYS A 45 -23.45 -2.90 -2.31
CA LYS A 45 -23.57 -3.00 -3.77
C LYS A 45 -22.21 -3.27 -4.44
N TYR A 46 -21.13 -2.64 -3.95
CA TYR A 46 -19.77 -2.91 -4.42
C TYR A 46 -19.37 -4.37 -4.15
N LYS A 47 -19.51 -4.86 -2.92
CA LYS A 47 -19.19 -6.25 -2.58
C LYS A 47 -19.97 -7.26 -3.41
N ASN A 48 -21.30 -7.13 -3.44
CA ASN A 48 -22.16 -8.06 -4.19
C ASN A 48 -21.81 -8.09 -5.69
N ARG A 49 -21.40 -6.95 -6.27
CA ARG A 49 -20.91 -6.88 -7.66
C ARG A 49 -19.59 -7.64 -7.83
N VAL A 50 -18.61 -7.45 -6.95
CA VAL A 50 -17.31 -8.14 -7.02
C VAL A 50 -17.48 -9.65 -6.86
N ASP A 51 -18.24 -10.08 -5.86
CA ASP A 51 -18.52 -11.51 -5.61
C ASP A 51 -19.24 -12.17 -6.80
N SER A 52 -20.22 -11.47 -7.40
CA SER A 52 -20.94 -11.96 -8.60
C SER A 52 -20.02 -12.08 -9.82
N ILE A 53 -19.11 -11.12 -10.03
CA ILE A 53 -18.12 -11.16 -11.11
C ILE A 53 -17.15 -12.33 -10.89
N ASN A 54 -16.65 -12.52 -9.67
CA ASN A 54 -15.74 -13.62 -9.35
C ASN A 54 -16.41 -15.00 -9.55
N LYS A 55 -17.68 -15.14 -9.16
CA LYS A 55 -18.48 -16.35 -9.40
C LYS A 55 -18.69 -16.63 -10.90
N LEU A 56 -18.95 -15.60 -11.70
CA LEU A 56 -19.08 -15.72 -13.16
C LEU A 56 -17.75 -16.10 -13.84
N LEU A 57 -16.64 -15.55 -13.35
CA LEU A 57 -15.31 -15.77 -13.90
C LEU A 57 -14.68 -17.12 -13.49
N ASP A 58 -15.22 -17.85 -12.52
CA ASP A 58 -14.84 -19.24 -12.16
C ASP A 58 -13.31 -19.45 -12.16
N TRP A 59 -12.64 -18.63 -11.34
CA TRP A 59 -11.18 -18.55 -11.28
C TRP A 59 -10.53 -19.84 -10.77
N LYS A 60 -9.54 -20.34 -11.50
CA LYS A 60 -8.81 -21.58 -11.18
C LYS A 60 -7.33 -21.32 -11.01
N LYS A 61 -6.75 -21.86 -9.94
CA LYS A 61 -5.32 -21.73 -9.64
C LYS A 61 -4.49 -22.41 -10.73
N THR A 62 -3.43 -21.75 -11.20
CA THR A 62 -2.49 -22.35 -12.16
C THR A 62 -1.42 -23.18 -11.42
N LYS A 63 -0.41 -23.70 -12.15
CA LYS A 63 0.81 -24.26 -11.53
C LYS A 63 1.70 -23.19 -10.86
N SER A 64 1.41 -21.90 -11.08
CA SER A 64 2.09 -20.77 -10.45
C SER A 64 1.19 -20.11 -9.39
N ILE A 65 1.60 -18.96 -8.85
CA ILE A 65 0.75 -18.13 -7.98
C ILE A 65 -0.47 -17.53 -8.71
N LEU A 66 -0.39 -17.41 -10.05
CA LEU A 66 -1.45 -16.82 -10.87
C LEU A 66 -2.69 -17.72 -10.92
N TRP A 67 -3.83 -17.08 -11.11
CA TRP A 67 -5.11 -17.70 -11.37
C TRP A 67 -5.53 -17.43 -12.81
N LYS A 68 -6.28 -18.36 -13.40
CA LYS A 68 -6.86 -18.24 -14.74
C LYS A 68 -8.39 -18.21 -14.65
N SER A 69 -9.03 -17.26 -15.31
CA SER A 69 -10.50 -17.19 -15.38
C SER A 69 -11.06 -18.14 -16.45
N LYS A 70 -12.37 -18.37 -16.40
CA LYS A 70 -13.18 -19.03 -17.43
C LYS A 70 -13.08 -18.34 -18.80
N THR A 71 -12.88 -17.02 -18.83
CA THR A 71 -12.66 -16.24 -20.07
C THR A 71 -11.22 -16.31 -20.58
N GLY A 72 -10.30 -16.87 -19.79
CA GLY A 72 -8.89 -17.06 -20.16
C GLY A 72 -7.92 -16.05 -19.57
N ASP A 73 -8.40 -15.01 -18.89
CA ASP A 73 -7.57 -13.98 -18.22
C ASP A 73 -6.61 -14.61 -17.22
N LEU A 74 -5.43 -14.01 -17.03
CA LEU A 74 -4.56 -14.27 -15.89
C LEU A 74 -4.73 -13.17 -14.83
N GLY A 75 -4.64 -13.53 -13.55
CA GLY A 75 -4.70 -12.56 -12.46
C GLY A 75 -3.99 -12.99 -11.17
N PHE A 76 -3.51 -12.00 -10.41
CA PHE A 76 -3.11 -12.19 -9.01
C PHE A 76 -4.33 -12.12 -8.11
N LYS A 77 -4.64 -13.24 -7.45
CA LYS A 77 -5.64 -13.28 -6.37
C LYS A 77 -5.09 -12.60 -5.13
N THR A 78 -5.82 -11.62 -4.60
CA THR A 78 -5.42 -10.78 -3.48
C THR A 78 -6.65 -10.22 -2.76
N GLN A 79 -6.45 -9.57 -1.62
CA GLN A 79 -7.48 -8.80 -0.94
C GLN A 79 -7.40 -7.34 -1.41
N GLY A 80 -8.54 -6.80 -1.85
CA GLY A 80 -8.72 -5.38 -2.10
C GLY A 80 -10.02 -4.89 -1.44
N GLY A 81 -10.39 -3.64 -1.61
CA GLY A 81 -11.58 -3.13 -0.97
C GLY A 81 -11.88 -1.67 -1.25
N MET A 82 -12.94 -1.20 -0.59
CA MET A 82 -13.35 0.19 -0.53
C MET A 82 -13.77 0.48 0.92
N GLU A 83 -13.16 1.48 1.54
CA GLU A 83 -13.31 1.77 2.97
C GLU A 83 -13.12 0.48 3.81
N ASP A 84 -14.09 0.12 4.64
CA ASP A 84 -14.02 -0.98 5.60
C ASP A 84 -14.40 -2.34 4.98
N VAL A 85 -14.78 -2.36 3.69
CA VAL A 85 -15.22 -3.57 2.98
C VAL A 85 -14.08 -4.18 2.18
N ILE A 86 -13.54 -5.27 2.72
CA ILE A 86 -12.54 -6.13 2.08
C ILE A 86 -13.25 -7.20 1.22
N VAL A 87 -12.75 -7.39 0.00
CA VAL A 87 -13.21 -8.36 -0.98
C VAL A 87 -12.03 -9.04 -1.67
N GLU A 88 -12.27 -10.25 -2.16
CA GLU A 88 -11.31 -10.94 -3.01
C GLU A 88 -11.29 -10.32 -4.41
N VAL A 89 -10.12 -9.92 -4.89
CA VAL A 89 -9.94 -9.33 -6.22
C VAL A 89 -8.83 -10.03 -7.00
N TYR A 90 -8.90 -9.89 -8.32
CA TYR A 90 -7.94 -10.46 -9.26
C TYR A 90 -7.32 -9.32 -10.07
N ILE A 91 -6.04 -9.03 -9.83
CA ILE A 91 -5.31 -7.99 -10.58
C ILE A 91 -4.94 -8.59 -11.94
N LYS A 92 -5.66 -8.19 -13.00
CA LYS A 92 -5.56 -8.76 -14.36
C LYS A 92 -4.71 -7.95 -15.34
N TYR A 93 -4.22 -6.79 -14.92
CA TYR A 93 -3.48 -5.86 -15.76
C TYR A 93 -2.20 -5.40 -15.07
N LEU A 94 -1.16 -5.10 -15.84
CA LEU A 94 -0.05 -4.26 -15.41
C LEU A 94 -0.55 -2.84 -15.08
N SER A 95 0.21 -2.08 -14.28
CA SER A 95 -0.16 -0.70 -13.95
C SER A 95 -0.14 0.26 -15.15
N ASP A 96 0.35 -0.16 -16.32
CA ASP A 96 0.25 0.55 -17.60
C ASP A 96 -1.00 0.18 -18.43
N GLY A 97 -1.85 -0.73 -17.91
CA GLY A 97 -3.08 -1.17 -18.55
C GLY A 97 -2.98 -2.44 -19.39
N ARG A 98 -1.77 -2.98 -19.66
CA ARG A 98 -1.63 -4.20 -20.47
C ARG A 98 -2.15 -5.45 -19.75
N PRO A 99 -2.94 -6.34 -20.39
CA PRO A 99 -3.42 -7.58 -19.78
C PRO A 99 -2.28 -8.53 -19.40
N LEU A 100 -2.34 -9.14 -18.21
CA LEU A 100 -1.32 -10.09 -17.77
C LEU A 100 -1.24 -11.34 -18.65
N VAL A 101 -2.36 -11.75 -19.26
CA VAL A 101 -2.42 -12.90 -20.17
C VAL A 101 -1.64 -12.70 -21.47
N GLU A 102 -1.45 -11.45 -21.90
CA GLU A 102 -0.70 -11.11 -23.12
C GLU A 102 0.81 -10.94 -22.84
N VAL A 103 1.17 -10.54 -21.61
CA VAL A 103 2.55 -10.19 -21.25
C VAL A 103 3.28 -11.29 -20.50
N ILE A 104 2.60 -12.07 -19.65
CA ILE A 104 3.25 -13.10 -18.82
C ILE A 104 3.39 -14.42 -19.59
N HIS A 105 4.62 -14.87 -19.78
CA HIS A 105 4.93 -16.23 -20.21
C HIS A 105 4.75 -17.23 -19.06
N LEU A 106 3.49 -17.58 -18.80
CA LEU A 106 3.02 -18.44 -17.71
C LEU A 106 3.86 -19.72 -17.48
N PRO A 107 4.31 -20.49 -18.51
CA PRO A 107 5.09 -21.72 -18.30
C PRO A 107 6.43 -21.52 -17.56
N THR A 108 6.99 -20.31 -17.59
CA THR A 108 8.24 -19.96 -16.90
C THR A 108 8.03 -18.98 -15.75
N PHE A 109 6.79 -18.57 -15.49
CA PHE A 109 6.48 -17.56 -14.48
C PHE A 109 6.67 -18.13 -13.07
N LYS A 110 7.53 -17.49 -12.27
CA LYS A 110 7.88 -17.91 -10.91
C LYS A 110 8.12 -16.73 -9.98
N TYR A 111 7.81 -16.96 -8.71
CA TYR A 111 8.18 -16.09 -7.59
C TYR A 111 9.68 -16.19 -7.31
N LEU A 112 10.30 -15.07 -6.88
CA LEU A 112 11.72 -14.99 -6.53
C LEU A 112 11.98 -14.72 -5.04
N GLY A 113 10.97 -14.27 -4.29
CA GLY A 113 11.11 -13.71 -2.94
C GLY A 113 10.68 -12.23 -2.89
N SER A 114 10.41 -11.71 -1.69
CA SER A 114 9.98 -10.31 -1.50
C SER A 114 8.72 -10.00 -2.34
N SER A 115 8.70 -8.96 -3.17
CA SER A 115 7.63 -8.64 -4.11
C SER A 115 7.92 -9.11 -5.55
N PHE A 116 9.04 -9.80 -5.77
CA PHE A 116 9.60 -10.02 -7.11
C PHE A 116 9.21 -11.36 -7.75
N TYR A 117 8.95 -11.30 -9.06
CA TYR A 117 8.63 -12.44 -9.90
C TYR A 117 9.43 -12.34 -11.21
N LYS A 118 9.56 -13.45 -11.93
CA LYS A 118 10.10 -13.45 -13.29
C LYS A 118 9.47 -14.50 -14.17
N ASP A 119 9.58 -14.28 -15.46
CA ASP A 119 9.48 -15.35 -16.45
C ASP A 119 10.77 -15.40 -17.32
N LYS A 120 10.66 -15.82 -18.58
CA LYS A 120 11.78 -15.84 -19.53
C LYS A 120 12.03 -14.48 -20.22
N ASN A 121 11.04 -13.59 -20.21
CA ASN A 121 11.00 -12.32 -20.95
C ASN A 121 11.22 -11.10 -20.03
N HIS A 122 10.78 -11.16 -18.77
CA HIS A 122 10.69 -10.02 -17.87
C HIS A 122 10.94 -10.37 -16.39
N ILE A 123 11.32 -9.35 -15.63
CA ILE A 123 11.18 -9.29 -14.16
C ILE A 123 9.94 -8.46 -13.84
N TYR A 124 9.21 -8.82 -12.80
CA TYR A 124 8.03 -8.10 -12.32
C TYR A 124 8.13 -7.82 -10.82
N THR A 125 7.49 -6.74 -10.36
CA THR A 125 7.18 -6.50 -8.93
C THR A 125 5.68 -6.42 -8.76
N PHE A 126 5.13 -7.09 -7.74
CA PHE A 126 3.73 -6.96 -7.32
C PHE A 126 3.65 -6.50 -5.86
N TYR A 127 3.07 -5.33 -5.63
CA TYR A 127 2.90 -4.75 -4.32
C TYR A 127 1.40 -4.69 -3.96
N SER A 128 1.02 -5.35 -2.85
CA SER A 128 -0.35 -5.33 -2.35
C SER A 128 -0.67 -3.99 -1.66
N MET A 129 -1.86 -3.47 -1.90
CA MET A 129 -2.36 -2.19 -1.35
C MET A 129 -3.87 -2.33 -1.09
N ALA A 130 -4.49 -1.37 -0.39
CA ALA A 130 -5.92 -1.42 -0.04
C ALA A 130 -6.87 -1.70 -1.23
N GLY A 131 -6.53 -1.25 -2.45
CA GLY A 131 -7.29 -1.54 -3.68
C GLY A 131 -7.00 -2.89 -4.34
N GLY A 132 -6.25 -3.80 -3.69
CA GLY A 132 -5.74 -5.05 -4.25
C GLY A 132 -4.28 -5.00 -4.67
N GLY A 133 -3.71 -3.80 -4.84
CA GLY A 133 -2.32 -3.61 -5.25
C GLY A 133 -2.12 -3.47 -6.75
N LYS A 134 -0.86 -3.48 -7.15
CA LYS A 134 -0.41 -3.23 -8.52
C LYS A 134 0.77 -4.13 -8.88
N ILE A 135 0.85 -4.49 -10.16
CA ILE A 135 2.00 -5.18 -10.76
C ILE A 135 2.60 -4.32 -11.88
N TRP A 136 3.93 -4.35 -11.98
CA TRP A 136 4.70 -3.68 -13.02
C TRP A 136 5.80 -4.61 -13.56
N ILE A 137 6.31 -4.32 -14.76
CA ILE A 137 7.58 -4.86 -15.26
C ILE A 137 8.72 -4.03 -14.68
N VAL A 138 9.77 -4.64 -14.14
CA VAL A 138 10.96 -3.93 -13.69
C VAL A 138 11.82 -3.57 -14.92
N ASP A 139 11.74 -2.32 -15.34
CA ASP A 139 12.41 -1.83 -16.54
C ASP A 139 13.94 -1.96 -16.46
N ASN A 140 14.56 -2.29 -17.60
CA ASN A 140 16.00 -2.46 -17.77
C ASN A 140 16.68 -3.53 -16.89
N ALA A 141 15.92 -4.37 -16.18
CA ALA A 141 16.48 -5.44 -15.35
C ALA A 141 17.12 -6.57 -16.19
N ASP A 142 18.37 -6.90 -15.90
CA ASP A 142 19.06 -8.07 -16.48
C ASP A 142 18.52 -9.36 -15.84
N ILE A 143 17.57 -9.99 -16.54
CA ILE A 143 16.84 -11.19 -16.11
C ILE A 143 17.77 -12.36 -15.74
N LYS A 144 18.97 -12.43 -16.31
CA LYS A 144 19.94 -13.52 -16.06
C LYS A 144 20.66 -13.34 -14.72
N THR A 145 20.95 -12.10 -14.33
CA THR A 145 21.71 -11.77 -13.12
C THR A 145 20.85 -11.28 -11.96
N PHE A 146 19.57 -10.98 -12.20
CA PHE A 146 18.60 -10.53 -11.18
C PHE A 146 18.46 -11.52 -10.01
N LYS A 147 18.66 -11.03 -8.78
CA LYS A 147 18.59 -11.77 -7.52
C LYS A 147 17.97 -10.90 -6.44
N VAL A 148 17.01 -11.44 -5.70
CA VAL A 148 16.47 -10.83 -4.46
C VAL A 148 17.57 -10.83 -3.39
N ILE A 149 17.67 -9.74 -2.63
CA ILE A 149 18.63 -9.54 -1.53
C ILE A 149 17.93 -8.92 -0.32
N GLY A 150 18.07 -9.53 0.85
CA GLY A 150 17.37 -9.08 2.06
C GLY A 150 15.84 -9.21 1.97
N GLY A 151 15.14 -8.39 2.74
CA GLY A 151 13.68 -8.47 2.88
C GLY A 151 12.87 -7.80 1.74
N CYS A 152 13.37 -6.68 1.20
CA CYS A 152 12.58 -5.79 0.31
C CYS A 152 13.39 -5.25 -0.89
N TYR A 153 14.50 -5.92 -1.25
CA TYR A 153 15.40 -5.45 -2.30
C TYR A 153 15.79 -6.57 -3.26
N ALA A 154 16.28 -6.17 -4.42
CA ALA A 154 16.91 -7.04 -5.40
C ALA A 154 18.09 -6.31 -6.07
N LYS A 155 18.91 -7.06 -6.81
CA LYS A 155 19.93 -6.47 -7.69
C LYS A 155 20.12 -7.32 -8.94
N ASP A 156 20.56 -6.69 -10.01
CA ASP A 156 21.15 -7.36 -11.16
C ASP A 156 22.65 -7.01 -11.23
N LYS A 157 23.29 -7.13 -12.41
CA LYS A 157 24.70 -6.76 -12.60
C LYS A 157 24.98 -5.24 -12.63
N ASN A 158 23.96 -4.41 -12.83
CA ASN A 158 24.05 -2.97 -13.07
C ASN A 158 23.44 -2.14 -11.94
N TYR A 159 22.30 -2.58 -11.38
CA TYR A 159 21.41 -1.77 -10.56
C TYR A 159 20.96 -2.49 -9.28
N ILE A 160 20.60 -1.68 -8.29
CA ILE A 160 19.82 -2.11 -7.12
C ILE A 160 18.35 -1.75 -7.38
N PHE A 161 17.47 -2.64 -6.94
CA PHE A 161 16.03 -2.53 -7.10
C PHE A 161 15.34 -2.62 -5.73
N GLY A 162 14.31 -1.80 -5.51
CA GLY A 162 13.46 -1.84 -4.32
C GLY A 162 12.01 -2.14 -4.72
N GLU A 163 11.19 -2.61 -3.78
CA GLU A 163 9.85 -3.13 -4.10
C GLU A 163 8.93 -2.12 -4.80
N ARG A 164 9.04 -0.81 -4.47
CA ARG A 164 8.13 0.24 -4.96
C ARG A 164 8.76 1.17 -6.01
N ALA A 165 10.00 1.62 -5.83
CA ALA A 165 10.64 2.49 -6.83
C ALA A 165 11.15 1.73 -8.06
N MET A 166 11.10 0.39 -8.03
CA MET A 166 11.62 -0.49 -9.06
C MET A 166 13.14 -0.37 -9.10
N LYS A 167 13.73 0.67 -9.71
CA LYS A 167 15.15 0.99 -9.64
C LYS A 167 15.40 2.00 -8.52
N MET A 168 16.38 1.73 -7.65
CA MET A 168 16.82 2.72 -6.67
C MET A 168 17.79 3.72 -7.32
N ASP A 169 17.49 5.02 -7.22
CA ASP A 169 18.39 6.09 -7.61
C ASP A 169 19.31 6.51 -6.45
N ALA A 170 20.45 7.13 -6.79
CA ALA A 170 21.44 7.65 -5.85
C ALA A 170 21.99 6.64 -4.80
N VAL A 171 21.93 5.34 -5.08
CA VAL A 171 22.60 4.28 -4.30
C VAL A 171 23.93 3.84 -4.94
N ASP A 172 24.92 3.51 -4.12
CA ASP A 172 26.18 2.93 -4.53
C ASP A 172 26.06 1.40 -4.59
N TYR A 173 25.91 0.87 -5.81
CA TYR A 173 25.77 -0.57 -6.09
C TYR A 173 26.87 -1.46 -5.45
N LYS A 174 28.11 -0.96 -5.32
CA LYS A 174 29.24 -1.76 -4.81
C LYS A 174 29.20 -1.92 -3.30
N THR A 175 28.70 -0.92 -2.57
CA THR A 175 28.67 -0.88 -1.11
C THR A 175 27.28 -1.13 -0.53
N PHE A 176 26.25 -1.28 -1.36
CA PHE A 176 24.89 -1.61 -0.94
C PHE A 176 24.80 -2.93 -0.16
N LYS A 177 24.28 -2.87 1.07
CA LYS A 177 24.11 -4.01 1.98
C LYS A 177 22.73 -3.95 2.65
N THR A 178 22.10 -5.12 2.73
CA THR A 178 20.85 -5.39 3.44
C THR A 178 20.86 -6.84 3.92
N CYS A 179 19.94 -7.24 4.79
CA CYS A 179 19.87 -8.58 5.34
C CYS A 179 18.41 -9.09 5.42
N ASN A 180 18.22 -10.41 5.52
CA ASN A 180 16.89 -11.03 5.42
C ASN A 180 15.94 -10.60 6.55
N ASP A 181 16.50 -10.36 7.74
CA ASP A 181 15.82 -9.87 8.95
C ASP A 181 16.05 -8.36 9.19
N CYS A 182 16.61 -7.64 8.21
CA CYS A 182 16.68 -6.18 8.21
C CYS A 182 15.37 -5.53 7.72
N GLY A 183 14.34 -6.33 7.38
CA GLY A 183 13.11 -5.82 6.75
C GLY A 183 13.41 -5.00 5.48
N CYS A 184 12.74 -3.87 5.33
CA CYS A 184 12.98 -2.93 4.24
C CYS A 184 14.05 -1.87 4.57
N TYR A 185 15.10 -2.24 5.31
CA TYR A 185 16.25 -1.36 5.56
C TYR A 185 17.51 -1.82 4.81
N ALA A 186 18.29 -0.85 4.36
CA ALA A 186 19.58 -1.06 3.72
C ALA A 186 20.57 0.06 4.09
N LYS A 187 21.85 -0.14 3.77
CA LYS A 187 22.88 0.89 3.77
C LYS A 187 23.71 0.82 2.50
N ASP A 188 24.41 1.91 2.19
CA ASP A 188 25.58 1.93 1.31
C ASP A 188 26.65 2.88 1.90
N LYS A 189 27.63 3.33 1.11
CA LYS A 189 28.62 4.33 1.56
C LYS A 189 28.04 5.75 1.77
N ASN A 190 26.89 6.04 1.17
CA ASN A 190 26.26 7.36 1.16
C ASN A 190 25.27 7.54 2.32
N GLY A 191 24.73 6.44 2.88
CA GLY A 191 23.91 6.47 4.09
C GLY A 191 23.06 5.21 4.29
N TYR A 192 21.92 5.41 4.97
CA TYR A 192 20.92 4.37 5.24
C TYR A 192 19.64 4.66 4.46
N TYR A 193 18.88 3.60 4.20
CA TYR A 193 17.65 3.63 3.40
C TYR A 193 16.56 2.85 4.11
N PHE A 194 15.32 3.32 3.99
CA PHE A 194 14.11 2.60 4.34
C PHE A 194 13.17 2.60 3.14
N TRP A 195 12.79 1.41 2.67
CA TRP A 195 12.26 1.21 1.32
C TRP A 195 13.21 1.89 0.30
N ASP A 196 12.66 2.71 -0.58
CA ASP A 196 13.37 3.37 -1.65
C ASP A 196 13.94 4.75 -1.26
N SER A 197 13.67 5.20 -0.03
CA SER A 197 14.05 6.53 0.48
C SER A 197 15.30 6.48 1.36
N LYS A 198 16.22 7.43 1.17
CA LYS A 198 17.30 7.68 2.14
C LYS A 198 16.71 8.23 3.44
N ILE A 199 17.22 7.79 4.59
CA ILE A 199 16.80 8.25 5.92
C ILE A 199 17.91 9.08 6.57
N ASP A 200 17.53 10.13 7.29
CA ASP A 200 18.42 10.77 8.26
C ASP A 200 18.41 9.94 9.55
N ILE A 201 19.58 9.60 10.07
CA ILE A 201 19.72 8.80 11.28
C ILE A 201 19.45 9.61 12.56
N ASN A 202 19.49 10.94 12.49
CA ASN A 202 19.25 11.83 13.62
C ASN A 202 17.76 11.93 13.99
N ASP A 203 16.86 11.70 13.02
CA ASP A 203 15.41 11.74 13.20
C ASP A 203 14.84 10.41 13.77
N ILE A 204 15.68 9.40 13.98
CA ILE A 204 15.25 8.03 14.32
C ILE A 204 15.21 7.84 15.83
N THR A 205 13.99 7.81 16.37
CA THR A 205 13.72 7.61 17.80
C THR A 205 13.29 6.18 18.15
N HIS A 206 12.83 5.40 17.16
CA HIS A 206 12.36 4.02 17.38
C HIS A 206 13.52 3.04 17.61
N GLN A 207 13.54 2.40 18.79
CA GLN A 207 14.60 1.47 19.21
C GLN A 207 14.81 0.29 18.23
N GLU A 208 13.74 -0.24 17.64
CA GLU A 208 13.82 -1.31 16.64
C GLU A 208 14.61 -0.87 15.39
N THR A 209 14.35 0.35 14.90
CA THR A 209 15.08 0.91 13.76
C THR A 209 16.56 1.15 14.09
N LEU A 210 16.85 1.65 15.29
CA LEU A 210 18.24 1.81 15.76
C LEU A 210 18.97 0.46 15.83
N ALA A 211 18.33 -0.60 16.32
CA ALA A 211 18.91 -1.94 16.35
C ALA A 211 19.22 -2.49 14.93
N ILE A 212 18.34 -2.24 13.96
CA ILE A 212 18.59 -2.61 12.54
C ILE A 212 19.75 -1.79 11.96
N ILE A 213 19.84 -0.50 12.28
CA ILE A 213 20.97 0.35 11.85
C ILE A 213 22.29 -0.11 12.46
N GLU A 214 22.32 -0.48 13.75
CA GLU A 214 23.52 -1.07 14.39
C GLU A 214 23.91 -2.41 13.79
N LYS A 215 22.94 -3.20 13.31
CA LYS A 215 23.22 -4.42 12.54
C LYS A 215 23.84 -4.08 11.19
N LEU A 216 23.24 -3.15 10.44
CA LEU A 216 23.75 -2.72 9.13
C LEU A 216 25.14 -2.09 9.25
N LYS A 217 25.43 -1.29 10.28
CA LYS A 217 26.76 -0.70 10.55
C LYS A 217 27.87 -1.74 10.50
N LYS A 218 27.65 -2.90 11.13
CA LYS A 218 28.62 -4.01 11.26
C LYS A 218 28.84 -4.82 9.98
N MET A 219 28.04 -4.62 8.93
CA MET A 219 28.14 -5.35 7.64
C MET A 219 29.18 -4.79 6.68
#